data_AF-A0A7S1ETJ7-F1
#
_entry.id   AF-A0A7S1ETJ7-F1
#
_cell.length_a   1.000
_cell.length_b   1.000
_cell.length_c   1.000
_cell.angle_alpha   90.00
_cell.angle_beta   90.00
_cell.angle_gamma   90.00
#
_symmetry.space_group_name_H-M   'P 1'
#
loop_
_entity.id
_entity.type
_entity.pdbx_description
1 polymer ?
#
loop_
_entity_poly.entity_id
_entity_poly.type
_entity_poly.pdbx_seq_one_letter_code
_entity_poly.pdbx_strand_id
1 'polypeptide(L)'
;HLWIFAAALEFSAEIILSHTLKGQTLVPINVEHTKDRLGVLVLIMLGETVVSSTISYREYAARALNDISFRYYSVLALSFLLIFMFTLIYFNMQPPPSDHAMRRSRFIGVLIIILHKFLGLSLLTIGACTKLAVSAVTKHEELDSFTACLLGISVGFSLLIQFGMRICHYGGRIPRKSDPIHAKRLMYIWWTLFRVMSLIPF
;
A
#
# COMPACT_ATOMS: atom_id res chain seq x y z
N HIS A 1 22.23 -15.88 -2.96
CA HIS A 1 22.15 -16.41 -1.58
C HIS A 1 22.21 -15.33 -0.51
N LEU A 2 23.19 -14.42 -0.51
CA LEU A 2 23.30 -13.36 0.51
C LEU A 2 22.06 -12.46 0.63
N TRP A 3 21.47 -12.04 -0.50
CA TRP A 3 20.27 -11.19 -0.51
C TRP A 3 19.03 -11.86 0.09
N ILE A 4 18.86 -13.16 -0.14
CA ILE A 4 17.75 -13.94 0.43
C ILE A 4 17.90 -14.02 1.94
N PHE A 5 19.12 -14.27 2.42
CA PHE A 5 19.42 -14.28 3.84
C PHE A 5 19.18 -12.90 4.49
N ALA A 6 19.66 -11.83 3.86
CA ALA A 6 19.44 -10.46 4.33
C ALA A 6 17.95 -10.11 4.40
N ALA A 7 17.18 -10.45 3.36
CA ALA A 7 15.72 -10.27 3.37
C ALA A 7 15.07 -11.08 4.50
N ALA A 8 15.42 -12.37 4.63
CA ALA A 8 14.87 -13.23 5.67
C ALA A 8 15.18 -12.67 7.09
N LEU A 9 16.39 -12.18 7.30
CA LEU A 9 16.80 -11.54 8.55
C LEU A 9 16.00 -10.26 8.81
N GLU A 10 15.85 -9.40 7.82
CA GLU A 10 15.09 -8.15 7.91
C GLU A 10 13.60 -8.38 8.25
N PHE A 11 12.97 -9.39 7.67
CA PHE A 11 11.56 -9.73 7.96
C PHE A 11 11.38 -10.48 9.27
N SER A 12 12.36 -11.30 9.69
CA SER A 12 12.28 -12.05 10.94
C SER A 12 12.71 -11.23 12.15
N ALA A 13 13.56 -10.22 11.99
CA ALA A 13 14.09 -9.41 13.08
C ALA A 13 12.97 -8.79 13.92
N GLU A 14 11.92 -8.25 13.30
CA GLU A 14 10.81 -7.61 14.03
C GLU A 14 10.00 -8.61 14.84
N ILE A 15 9.78 -9.80 14.28
CA ILE A 15 9.09 -10.90 14.96
C ILE A 15 9.94 -11.37 16.15
N ILE A 16 11.23 -11.62 15.92
CA ILE A 16 12.18 -12.08 16.94
C ILE A 16 12.27 -11.04 18.07
N LEU A 17 12.53 -9.76 17.74
CA LEU A 17 12.60 -8.66 18.70
C LEU A 17 11.32 -8.53 19.52
N SER A 18 10.15 -8.68 18.88
CA SER A 18 8.87 -8.60 19.59
C SER A 18 8.65 -9.73 20.60
N HIS A 19 9.25 -10.91 20.37
CA HIS A 19 9.18 -12.06 21.24
C HIS A 19 10.26 -12.07 22.32
N THR A 20 11.48 -11.62 22.00
CA THR A 20 12.63 -11.64 22.91
C THR A 20 12.60 -10.50 23.91
N LEU A 21 12.18 -9.30 23.49
CA LEU A 21 12.12 -8.14 24.36
C LEU A 21 10.80 -8.14 25.15
N LYS A 22 10.86 -8.55 26.41
CA LYS A 22 9.74 -8.51 27.37
C LYS A 22 10.11 -7.66 28.58
N GLY A 23 9.15 -6.93 29.13
CA GLY A 23 9.30 -6.19 30.39
C GLY A 23 9.60 -4.71 30.23
N GLN A 24 10.24 -4.12 31.25
CA GLN A 24 10.51 -2.68 31.39
C GLN A 24 11.61 -2.14 30.46
N THR A 25 12.26 -3.00 29.68
CA THR A 25 13.31 -2.63 28.71
C THR A 25 12.75 -2.20 27.35
N LEU A 26 11.43 -2.23 27.16
CA LEU A 26 10.78 -1.80 25.92
C LEU A 26 10.68 -0.27 25.87
N VAL A 27 11.36 0.35 24.91
CA VAL A 27 11.21 1.76 24.61
C VAL A 27 9.79 2.01 24.07
N PRO A 28 8.99 2.89 24.70
CA PRO A 28 7.65 3.17 24.22
C PRO A 28 7.70 3.81 22.83
N ILE A 29 6.95 3.25 21.90
CA ILE A 29 6.85 3.78 20.53
C ILE A 29 5.85 4.95 20.54
N ASN A 30 6.30 6.11 20.06
CA ASN A 30 5.39 7.21 19.78
C ASN A 30 4.59 6.89 18.51
N VAL A 31 3.36 6.42 18.71
CA VAL A 31 2.44 6.00 17.64
C VAL A 31 2.16 7.11 16.62
N GLU A 32 2.04 8.36 17.07
CA GLU A 32 1.80 9.49 16.17
C GLU A 32 2.99 9.70 15.25
N HIS A 33 4.19 9.72 15.83
CA HIS A 33 5.42 9.84 15.05
C HIS A 33 5.60 8.67 14.08
N THR A 34 5.38 7.43 14.51
CA THR A 34 5.50 6.25 13.64
C THR A 34 4.48 6.28 12.50
N LYS A 35 3.22 6.65 12.77
CA LYS A 35 2.18 6.79 11.76
C LYS A 35 2.59 7.81 10.69
N ASP A 36 3.10 8.97 11.10
CA ASP A 36 3.53 10.02 10.17
C ASP A 36 4.72 9.56 9.32
N ARG A 37 5.68 8.86 9.91
CA ARG A 37 6.83 8.28 9.18
C ARG A 37 6.39 7.25 8.12
N LEU A 38 5.45 6.38 8.47
CA LEU A 38 4.92 5.38 7.53
C LEU A 38 4.13 6.05 6.40
N GLY A 39 3.35 7.08 6.71
CA GLY A 39 2.64 7.84 5.67
C GLY A 39 3.59 8.55 4.71
N VAL A 40 4.66 9.15 5.23
CA VAL A 40 5.72 9.75 4.41
C VAL A 40 6.42 8.70 3.56
N LEU A 41 6.71 7.52 4.11
CA LEU A 41 7.32 6.42 3.35
C LEU A 41 6.45 6.01 2.15
N VAL A 42 5.14 5.85 2.35
CA VAL A 42 4.20 5.52 1.25
C VAL A 42 4.17 6.63 0.21
N LEU A 43 4.13 7.89 0.63
CA LEU A 43 4.18 9.04 -0.29
C LEU A 43 5.47 9.06 -1.12
N ILE A 44 6.61 8.73 -0.52
CA ILE A 44 7.89 8.65 -1.25
C ILE A 44 7.81 7.54 -2.32
N MET A 45 7.35 6.34 -1.99
CA MET A 45 7.25 5.24 -2.95
C MET A 45 6.31 5.57 -4.13
N LEU A 46 5.19 6.22 -3.83
CA LEU A 46 4.24 6.68 -4.85
C LEU A 46 4.81 7.84 -5.67
N GLY A 47 5.52 8.78 -5.03
CA GLY A 47 6.18 9.91 -5.67
C GLY A 47 7.28 9.47 -6.64
N GLU A 48 8.13 8.52 -6.23
CA GLU A 48 9.14 7.88 -7.08
C GLU A 48 8.52 7.28 -8.34
N THR A 49 7.35 6.64 -8.19
CA THR A 49 6.61 6.07 -9.33
C THR A 49 6.15 7.16 -10.32
N VAL A 50 5.60 8.26 -9.80
CA VAL A 50 5.19 9.42 -10.62
C VAL A 50 6.38 10.02 -11.34
N VAL A 51 7.45 10.30 -10.61
CA VAL A 51 8.66 10.94 -11.13
C VAL A 51 9.29 10.07 -12.21
N SER A 52 9.45 8.76 -11.96
CA SER A 52 10.02 7.84 -12.95
C SER A 52 9.18 7.79 -14.23
N SER A 53 7.85 7.76 -14.12
CA SER A 53 6.95 7.77 -15.28
C SER A 53 7.05 9.09 -16.07
N THR A 54 7.19 10.21 -15.36
CA THR A 54 7.29 11.57 -15.95
C THR A 54 8.65 11.82 -16.61
N ILE A 55 9.73 11.27 -16.07
CA ILE A 55 11.06 11.36 -16.70
C ILE A 55 11.06 10.60 -18.02
N SER A 56 10.54 9.37 -18.03
CA SER A 56 10.38 8.58 -19.25
C SER A 56 9.52 9.31 -20.29
N TYR A 57 8.54 10.09 -19.85
CA TYR A 57 7.80 11.00 -20.74
C TYR A 57 8.66 12.07 -21.39
N ARG A 58 9.37 12.85 -20.56
CA ARG A 58 10.15 13.98 -21.05
C ARG A 58 11.20 13.55 -22.06
N GLU A 59 11.85 12.41 -21.82
CA GLU A 59 12.84 11.83 -22.73
C GLU A 59 12.26 11.46 -24.10
N TYR A 60 11.02 10.96 -24.13
CA TYR A 60 10.36 10.66 -25.39
C TYR A 60 9.84 11.91 -26.10
N ALA A 61 9.19 12.82 -25.37
CA ALA A 61 8.66 14.04 -25.93
C ALA A 61 9.76 14.87 -26.62
N ALA A 62 10.99 14.84 -26.10
CA ALA A 62 12.14 15.49 -26.72
C ALA A 62 12.60 14.82 -28.04
N ARG A 63 12.30 13.52 -28.24
CA ARG A 63 12.69 12.77 -29.45
C ARG A 63 11.57 12.72 -30.50
N ALA A 64 10.33 12.72 -30.07
CA ALA A 64 9.15 12.68 -30.95
C ALA A 64 8.84 14.08 -31.48
N LEU A 65 9.53 14.50 -32.54
CA LEU A 65 9.44 15.85 -33.09
C LEU A 65 8.06 16.24 -33.67
N ASN A 66 7.14 15.29 -33.93
CA ASN A 66 5.83 15.59 -34.55
C ASN A 66 4.67 14.62 -34.24
N ASP A 67 4.84 13.57 -33.41
CA ASP A 67 3.79 12.56 -33.20
C ASP A 67 3.50 12.33 -31.71
N ILE A 68 2.89 13.34 -31.08
CA ILE A 68 2.37 13.22 -29.71
C ILE A 68 0.98 12.58 -29.77
N SER A 69 0.94 11.25 -29.74
CA SER A 69 -0.30 10.48 -29.82
C SER A 69 -1.18 10.61 -28.56
N PHE A 70 -2.50 10.79 -28.73
CA PHE A 70 -3.49 10.80 -27.64
C PHE A 70 -3.39 9.59 -26.67
N ARG A 71 -2.98 8.43 -27.20
CA ARG A 71 -2.73 7.21 -26.43
C ARG A 71 -1.72 7.45 -25.31
N TYR A 72 -0.73 8.27 -25.58
CA TYR A 72 0.36 8.59 -24.66
C TYR A 72 -0.15 9.33 -23.41
N TYR A 73 -0.86 10.46 -23.62
CA TYR A 73 -1.44 11.23 -22.52
C TYR A 73 -2.45 10.44 -21.71
N SER A 74 -3.18 9.54 -22.38
CA SER A 74 -4.13 8.64 -21.71
C SER A 74 -3.42 7.71 -20.73
N VAL A 75 -2.31 7.09 -21.12
CA VAL A 75 -1.54 6.18 -20.25
C VAL A 75 -0.89 6.94 -19.09
N LEU A 76 -0.33 8.12 -19.35
CA LEU A 76 0.22 8.96 -18.30
C LEU A 76 -0.88 9.37 -17.30
N ALA A 77 -2.03 9.88 -17.78
CA ALA A 77 -3.15 10.26 -16.93
C ALA A 77 -3.69 9.09 -16.10
N LEU A 78 -3.83 7.89 -16.69
CA LEU A 78 -4.24 6.68 -15.97
C LEU A 78 -3.21 6.26 -14.91
N SER A 79 -1.92 6.44 -15.17
CA SER A 79 -0.85 6.17 -14.20
C SER A 79 -0.95 7.10 -13.00
N PHE A 80 -1.13 8.41 -13.25
CA PHE A 80 -1.38 9.39 -12.19
C PHE A 80 -2.66 9.08 -11.41
N LEU A 81 -3.75 8.73 -12.10
CA LEU A 81 -5.01 8.36 -11.48
C LEU A 81 -4.84 7.14 -10.55
N LEU A 82 -4.13 6.10 -11.00
CA LEU A 82 -3.84 4.91 -10.19
C LEU A 82 -3.09 5.27 -8.91
N ILE A 83 -2.03 6.07 -9.02
CA ILE A 83 -1.20 6.49 -7.88
C ILE A 83 -2.00 7.38 -6.92
N PHE A 84 -2.82 8.29 -7.46
CA PHE A 84 -3.71 9.13 -6.67
C PHE A 84 -4.74 8.29 -5.91
N MET A 85 -5.33 7.27 -6.55
CA MET A 85 -6.27 6.36 -5.89
C MET A 85 -5.60 5.60 -4.75
N PHE A 86 -4.38 5.08 -4.94
CA PHE A 86 -3.65 4.44 -3.85
C PHE A 86 -3.35 5.40 -2.69
N THR A 87 -3.02 6.65 -2.99
CA THR A 87 -2.82 7.69 -1.99
C THR A 87 -4.10 7.91 -1.19
N LEU A 88 -5.23 8.10 -1.87
CA LEU A 88 -6.52 8.31 -1.22
C LEU A 88 -6.95 7.12 -0.36
N ILE A 89 -6.84 5.89 -0.88
CA ILE A 89 -7.20 4.68 -0.12
C ILE A 89 -6.31 4.57 1.12
N TYR A 90 -4.99 4.80 0.97
CA TYR A 90 -4.05 4.75 2.08
C TYR A 90 -4.39 5.74 3.17
N PHE A 91 -4.54 7.03 2.86
CA PHE A 91 -4.79 8.05 3.89
C PHE A 91 -6.21 7.97 4.47
N ASN A 92 -7.19 7.53 3.69
CA ASN A 92 -8.55 7.35 4.19
C ASN A 92 -8.68 6.16 5.16
N MET A 93 -7.77 5.18 5.11
CA MET A 93 -7.79 4.07 6.07
C MET A 93 -7.13 4.41 7.42
N GLN A 94 -6.41 5.54 7.52
CA GLN A 94 -5.63 5.86 8.72
C GLN A 94 -6.52 6.37 9.85
N PRO A 95 -6.59 5.68 11.01
CA PRO A 95 -7.35 6.16 12.15
C PRO A 95 -6.61 7.27 12.90
N PRO A 96 -7.30 8.01 13.79
CA PRO A 96 -6.63 8.93 14.71
C PRO A 96 -5.64 8.17 15.62
N PRO A 97 -4.58 8.84 16.13
CA PRO A 97 -3.51 8.17 16.89
C PRO A 97 -3.98 7.40 18.14
N SER A 98 -5.03 7.88 18.79
CA SER A 98 -5.69 7.22 19.93
C SER A 98 -6.29 5.86 19.57
N ASP A 99 -6.70 5.73 18.31
CA ASP A 99 -7.37 4.58 17.72
C ASP A 99 -6.44 3.88 16.71
N HIS A 100 -5.13 3.96 16.89
CA HIS A 100 -4.21 3.25 16.03
C HIS A 100 -4.10 1.76 16.40
N ALA A 101 -3.89 0.89 15.41
CA ALA A 101 -3.78 -0.56 15.62
C ALA A 101 -2.60 -0.93 16.55
N MET A 102 -1.51 -0.15 16.46
CA MET A 102 -0.31 -0.30 17.31
C MET A 102 -0.58 -0.12 18.81
N ARG A 103 -1.65 0.60 19.20
CA ARG A 103 -2.05 0.75 20.60
C ARG A 103 -2.81 -0.46 21.14
N ARG A 104 -3.36 -1.31 20.26
CA ARG A 104 -4.24 -2.41 20.67
C ARG A 104 -3.45 -3.61 21.19
N SER A 105 -2.42 -4.03 20.47
CA SER A 105 -1.56 -5.12 20.89
C SER A 105 -0.22 -5.05 20.18
N ARG A 106 0.82 -5.61 20.81
CA ARG A 106 2.17 -5.68 20.24
C ARG A 106 2.17 -6.44 18.91
N PHE A 107 1.47 -7.57 18.88
CA PHE A 107 1.35 -8.40 17.68
C PHE A 107 0.74 -7.63 16.50
N ILE A 108 -0.36 -6.91 16.73
CA ILE A 108 -0.99 -6.11 15.67
C ILE A 108 -0.09 -4.95 15.24
N GLY A 109 0.67 -4.35 16.17
CA GLY A 109 1.68 -3.36 15.83
C GLY A 109 2.75 -3.90 14.89
N VAL A 110 3.34 -5.05 15.21
CA VAL A 110 4.34 -5.73 14.37
C VAL A 110 3.74 -6.09 13.01
N LEU A 111 2.53 -6.65 12.99
CA LEU A 111 1.84 -7.00 11.75
C LEU A 111 1.63 -5.79 10.83
N ILE A 112 1.26 -4.62 11.38
CA ILE A 112 1.14 -3.38 10.60
C ILE A 112 2.48 -2.97 9.98
N ILE A 113 3.60 -3.09 10.69
CA ILE A 113 4.92 -2.77 10.15
C ILE A 113 5.27 -3.71 8.99
N ILE A 114 5.06 -5.02 9.17
CA ILE A 114 5.27 -6.03 8.13
C ILE A 114 4.40 -5.74 6.90
N LEU A 115 3.11 -5.43 7.10
CA LEU A 115 2.20 -5.07 6.01
C LEU A 115 2.68 -3.80 5.27
N HIS A 116 3.25 -2.81 5.95
CA HIS A 116 3.84 -1.64 5.27
C HIS A 116 5.06 -2.01 4.43
N LYS A 117 5.90 -2.94 4.87
CA LYS A 117 7.03 -3.44 4.06
C LYS A 117 6.54 -4.08 2.76
N PHE A 118 5.56 -4.97 2.86
CA PHE A 118 4.95 -5.60 1.69
C PHE A 118 4.21 -4.60 0.80
N LEU A 119 3.53 -3.60 1.39
CA LEU A 119 2.90 -2.53 0.63
C LEU A 119 3.97 -1.78 -0.16
N GLY A 120 5.06 -1.34 0.49
CA GLY A 120 6.16 -0.63 -0.16
C GLY A 120 6.74 -1.43 -1.34
N LEU A 121 6.99 -2.72 -1.15
CA LEU A 121 7.46 -3.60 -2.22
C LEU A 121 6.45 -3.66 -3.39
N SER A 122 5.17 -3.85 -3.10
CA SER A 122 4.12 -3.89 -4.13
C SER A 122 3.99 -2.58 -4.91
N LEU A 123 4.08 -1.43 -4.22
CA LEU A 123 4.00 -0.10 -4.84
C LEU A 123 5.21 0.18 -5.74
N LEU A 124 6.41 -0.23 -5.32
CA LEU A 124 7.61 -0.14 -6.17
C LEU A 124 7.48 -1.02 -7.42
N THR A 125 6.95 -2.24 -7.29
CA THR A 125 6.70 -3.11 -8.45
C THR A 125 5.67 -2.51 -9.39
N ILE A 126 4.57 -1.94 -8.87
CA ILE A 126 3.59 -1.20 -9.67
C ILE A 126 4.29 -0.08 -10.43
N GLY A 127 5.14 0.71 -9.77
CA GLY A 127 5.82 1.82 -10.44
C GLY A 127 6.82 1.40 -11.51
N ALA A 128 7.57 0.31 -11.29
CA ALA A 128 8.42 -0.27 -12.30
C ALA A 128 7.62 -0.77 -13.51
N CYS A 129 6.53 -1.50 -13.29
CA CYS A 129 5.65 -1.98 -14.35
C CYS A 129 4.97 -0.83 -15.11
N THR A 130 4.52 0.21 -14.42
CA THR A 130 3.92 1.41 -15.04
C THR A 130 4.94 2.12 -15.93
N LYS A 131 6.21 2.25 -15.49
CA LYS A 131 7.28 2.80 -16.33
C LYS A 131 7.49 1.98 -17.60
N LEU A 132 7.50 0.66 -17.50
CA LEU A 132 7.63 -0.25 -18.65
C LEU A 132 6.42 -0.15 -19.57
N ALA A 133 5.21 -0.05 -19.03
CA ALA A 133 3.99 0.16 -19.80
C ALA A 133 4.00 1.48 -20.58
N VAL A 134 4.42 2.57 -19.94
CA VAL A 134 4.65 3.86 -20.61
C VAL A 134 5.66 3.67 -21.73
N SER A 135 6.81 3.03 -21.47
CA SER A 135 7.83 2.79 -22.49
C SER A 135 7.35 1.95 -23.67
N ALA A 136 6.53 0.92 -23.45
CA ALA A 136 6.01 0.09 -24.54
C ALA A 136 5.07 0.90 -25.45
N VAL A 137 4.14 1.65 -24.86
CA VAL A 137 3.22 2.55 -25.58
C VAL A 137 4.00 3.61 -26.36
N THR A 138 5.07 4.12 -25.76
CA THR A 138 5.96 5.12 -26.33
C THR A 138 6.69 4.63 -27.59
N LYS A 139 7.12 3.37 -27.58
CA LYS A 139 7.87 2.76 -28.69
C LYS A 139 6.97 2.09 -29.72
N HIS A 140 5.66 2.14 -29.54
CA HIS A 140 4.69 1.38 -30.31
C HIS A 140 4.95 -0.15 -30.26
N GLU A 141 5.47 -0.62 -29.13
CA GLU A 141 5.73 -2.03 -28.86
C GLU A 141 4.58 -2.63 -28.03
N GLU A 142 4.36 -3.93 -28.16
CA GLU A 142 3.45 -4.65 -27.28
C GLU A 142 4.04 -4.76 -25.87
N LEU A 143 3.17 -4.63 -24.86
CA LEU A 143 3.60 -4.85 -23.49
C LEU A 143 3.85 -6.33 -23.26
N ASP A 144 5.04 -6.67 -22.79
CA ASP A 144 5.39 -8.02 -22.39
C ASP A 144 4.34 -8.61 -21.41
N SER A 145 3.87 -9.81 -21.72
CA SER A 145 2.83 -10.51 -20.96
C SER A 145 3.20 -10.71 -19.50
N PHE A 146 4.49 -10.95 -19.21
CA PHE A 146 4.97 -11.08 -17.84
C PHE A 146 4.82 -9.75 -17.08
N THR A 147 5.21 -8.63 -17.70
CA THR A 147 5.05 -7.28 -17.13
C THR A 147 3.59 -6.93 -16.88
N ALA A 148 2.69 -7.23 -17.82
CA ALA A 148 1.25 -7.00 -17.66
C ALA A 148 0.65 -7.82 -16.50
N CYS A 149 1.01 -9.10 -16.41
CA CYS A 149 0.60 -9.99 -15.33
C CYS A 149 1.13 -9.51 -13.98
N LEU A 150 2.41 -9.14 -13.92
CA LEU A 150 3.05 -8.65 -12.70
C LEU A 150 2.42 -7.36 -12.20
N LEU A 151 2.03 -6.45 -13.10
CA LEU A 151 1.29 -5.23 -12.76
C LEU A 151 -0.06 -5.59 -12.10
N GLY A 152 -0.84 -6.47 -12.75
CA GLY A 152 -2.14 -6.90 -12.23
C GLY A 152 -2.04 -7.57 -10.86
N ILE A 153 -1.09 -8.49 -10.68
CA ILE A 153 -0.83 -9.15 -9.39
C ILE A 153 -0.40 -8.14 -8.33
N SER A 154 0.49 -7.20 -8.67
CA SER A 154 0.98 -6.21 -7.70
C SER A 154 -0.12 -5.24 -7.26
N VAL A 155 -0.97 -4.80 -8.19
CA VAL A 155 -2.17 -4.01 -7.86
C VAL A 155 -3.10 -4.79 -6.93
N GLY A 156 -3.47 -6.02 -7.29
CA GLY A 156 -4.33 -6.87 -6.45
C GLY A 156 -3.75 -7.11 -5.06
N PHE A 157 -2.45 -7.42 -4.98
CA PHE A 157 -1.74 -7.66 -3.74
C PHE A 157 -1.67 -6.41 -2.86
N SER A 158 -1.38 -5.23 -3.44
CA SER A 158 -1.36 -3.96 -2.71
C SER A 158 -2.74 -3.62 -2.11
N LEU A 159 -3.83 -3.87 -2.85
CA LEU A 159 -5.20 -3.71 -2.36
C LEU A 159 -5.52 -4.69 -1.23
N LEU A 160 -5.08 -5.94 -1.34
CA LEU A 160 -5.23 -6.95 -0.29
C LEU A 160 -4.47 -6.58 0.99
N ILE A 161 -3.25 -6.03 0.86
CA ILE A 161 -2.46 -5.54 2.00
C ILE A 161 -3.15 -4.36 2.67
N GLN A 162 -3.62 -3.38 1.89
CA GLN A 162 -4.40 -2.25 2.38
C GLN A 162 -5.69 -2.68 3.09
N PHE A 163 -6.35 -3.70 2.55
CA PHE A 163 -7.48 -4.33 3.20
C PHE A 163 -7.10 -5.00 4.54
N GLY A 164 -5.98 -5.73 4.58
CA GLY A 164 -5.44 -6.32 5.80
C GLY A 164 -5.06 -5.28 6.86
N MET A 165 -4.48 -4.16 6.45
CA MET A 165 -4.20 -3.02 7.34
C MET A 165 -5.50 -2.44 7.90
N ARG A 166 -6.52 -2.27 7.07
CA ARG A 166 -7.85 -1.84 7.53
C ARG A 166 -8.44 -2.81 8.55
N ILE A 167 -8.31 -4.12 8.35
CA ILE A 167 -8.70 -5.12 9.37
C ILE A 167 -7.86 -4.95 10.64
N CYS A 168 -6.57 -4.68 10.56
CA CYS A 168 -5.76 -4.45 11.76
C CYS A 168 -6.19 -3.20 12.53
N HIS A 169 -6.55 -2.12 11.82
CA HIS A 169 -7.03 -0.87 12.43
C HIS A 169 -8.42 -1.00 13.05
N TYR A 170 -9.37 -1.59 12.34
CA TYR A 170 -10.78 -1.57 12.72
C TYR A 170 -11.34 -2.94 13.14
N GLY A 171 -10.67 -4.03 12.80
CA GLY A 171 -11.08 -5.41 13.07
C GLY A 171 -11.37 -5.70 14.51
N GLY A 172 -12.56 -6.20 14.82
CA GLY A 172 -12.95 -6.52 16.19
C GLY A 172 -13.09 -5.29 17.11
N ARG A 173 -13.18 -4.06 16.55
CA ARG A 173 -13.69 -2.93 17.32
C ARG A 173 -15.17 -3.08 17.53
N ILE A 174 -15.55 -3.28 18.77
CA ILE A 174 -16.93 -3.13 19.22
C ILE A 174 -17.21 -1.63 19.26
N PRO A 175 -18.32 -1.13 18.69
CA PRO A 175 -18.69 0.27 18.79
C PRO A 175 -18.68 0.72 20.26
N ARG A 176 -17.98 1.81 20.55
CA ARG A 176 -17.87 2.34 21.92
C ARG A 176 -19.21 2.89 22.34
N LYS A 177 -19.53 2.85 23.64
CA LYS A 177 -20.77 3.48 24.15
C LYS A 177 -20.86 4.96 23.78
N SER A 178 -19.73 5.66 23.68
CA SER A 178 -19.59 7.05 23.25
C SER A 178 -19.90 7.33 21.77
N ASP A 179 -19.91 6.31 20.90
CA ASP A 179 -20.04 6.56 19.46
C ASP A 179 -21.47 6.95 19.08
N PRO A 180 -21.65 7.87 18.12
CA PRO A 180 -22.98 8.24 17.61
C PRO A 180 -23.74 7.03 17.08
N ILE A 181 -25.07 6.98 17.29
CA ILE A 181 -25.91 5.82 16.94
C ILE A 181 -25.79 5.44 15.45
N HIS A 182 -25.70 6.44 14.56
CA HIS A 182 -25.53 6.21 13.12
C HIS A 182 -24.19 5.52 12.79
N ALA A 183 -23.09 5.93 13.43
CA ALA A 183 -21.78 5.30 13.25
C ALA A 183 -21.79 3.85 13.75
N LYS A 184 -22.44 3.58 14.89
CA LYS A 184 -22.60 2.21 15.40
C LYS A 184 -23.34 1.31 14.40
N ARG A 185 -24.46 1.78 13.85
CA ARG A 185 -25.24 1.05 12.84
C ARG A 185 -24.39 0.76 11.60
N LEU A 186 -23.64 1.74 11.10
CA LEU A 186 -22.75 1.56 9.96
C LEU A 186 -21.67 0.51 10.25
N MET A 187 -21.06 0.53 11.44
CA MET A 187 -20.07 -0.48 11.84
C MET A 187 -20.67 -1.88 11.91
N TYR A 188 -21.87 -2.04 12.47
CA TYR A 188 -22.53 -3.35 12.52
C TYR A 188 -22.90 -3.85 11.12
N ILE A 189 -23.43 -2.98 10.25
CA ILE A 189 -23.72 -3.32 8.85
C ILE A 189 -22.44 -3.75 8.14
N TRP A 190 -21.35 -2.99 8.28
CA TRP A 190 -20.06 -3.29 7.69
C TRP A 190 -19.53 -4.66 8.12
N TRP A 191 -19.51 -4.95 9.43
CA TRP A 191 -19.04 -6.25 9.94
C TRP A 191 -19.95 -7.41 9.52
N THR A 192 -21.25 -7.16 9.40
CA THR A 192 -22.22 -8.17 8.95
C THR A 192 -22.01 -8.47 7.47
N LEU A 193 -21.90 -7.45 6.62
CA LEU A 193 -21.58 -7.60 5.20
C LEU A 193 -20.25 -8.33 5.01
N PHE A 194 -19.22 -7.95 5.76
CA PHE A 194 -17.92 -8.61 5.69
C PHE A 194 -18.02 -10.11 6.05
N ARG A 195 -18.74 -10.43 7.13
CA ARG A 195 -18.98 -11.81 7.55
C ARG A 195 -19.76 -12.61 6.50
N VAL A 196 -20.78 -12.02 5.90
CA VAL A 196 -21.59 -12.66 4.85
C VAL A 196 -20.76 -12.90 3.59
N MET A 197 -20.01 -11.90 3.13
CA MET A 197 -19.16 -12.02 1.94
C MET A 197 -18.07 -13.08 2.12
N SER A 198 -17.54 -13.27 3.33
CA SER A 198 -16.57 -14.33 3.61
C SER A 198 -17.15 -15.76 3.56
N LEU A 199 -18.48 -15.91 3.51
CA LEU A 199 -19.16 -17.20 3.43
C LEU A 199 -19.57 -17.58 2.00
N ILE A 200 -19.39 -16.67 1.02
CA ILE A 200 -19.66 -16.96 -0.38
C ILE A 200 -18.38 -17.56 -0.97
N PRO A 201 -18.34 -18.86 -1.31
CA PRO A 201 -17.21 -19.41 -2.06
C PRO A 201 -17.19 -18.77 -3.46
N PHE A 202 -16.05 -18.18 -3.82
CA PHE A 202 -15.75 -17.75 -5.19
C PHE A 202 -15.30 -18.93 -6.03
#